data_AF-A0A1U7DE27-F1
#
_entry.id   AF-A0A1U7DE27-F1
#
_cell.length_a   1.000
_cell.length_b   1.000
_cell.length_c   1.000
_cell.angle_alpha   90.00
_cell.angle_beta   90.00
_cell.angle_gamma   90.00
#
_symmetry.space_group_name_H-M   'P 1'
#
loop_
_entity.id
_entity.type
_entity.pdbx_description
1 polymer ?
#
loop_
_entity_poly.entity_id
_entity_poly.type
_entity_poly.pdbx_seq_one_letter_code
_entity_poly.pdbx_strand_id
1 'polypeptide(L)'
;MRVSSFGAFIVSALMPLIAQAQQKTAVDSAPLVISDVTWSHSLQRGLPVHELEDPGARLQLVCDPDRVFGPEPNGSFAVSLPQERAPARIVVLAQTGEQAAFQLEDGRVAQAKVDPDVWATLVAILGSSTEFAVVSAHDAVTWNVGKVLTGPCD
;
A
#
# COMPACT_ATOMS: atom_id res chain seq x y z
N MET A 1 -34.93 -70.60 -44.81
CA MET A 1 -33.76 -70.66 -43.92
C MET A 1 -33.51 -69.24 -43.41
N ARG A 2 -33.60 -69.03 -42.09
CA ARG A 2 -33.42 -67.74 -41.40
C ARG A 2 -31.97 -67.63 -40.92
N VAL A 3 -31.33 -66.49 -41.16
CA VAL A 3 -30.12 -65.96 -40.49
C VAL A 3 -30.28 -64.42 -40.60
N SER A 4 -30.58 -63.72 -39.50
CA SER A 4 -29.65 -62.87 -38.70
C SER A 4 -29.04 -61.71 -39.50
N SER A 5 -28.82 -60.48 -39.02
CA SER A 5 -28.89 -59.84 -37.71
C SER A 5 -28.56 -58.35 -37.93
N PHE A 6 -29.21 -57.48 -37.15
CA PHE A 6 -28.80 -56.19 -36.58
C PHE A 6 -27.76 -55.27 -37.26
N GLY A 7 -28.12 -53.98 -37.35
CA GLY A 7 -27.18 -52.87 -37.52
C GLY A 7 -27.88 -51.52 -37.42
N ALA A 8 -28.06 -51.00 -36.20
CA ALA A 8 -28.55 -49.66 -35.92
C ALA A 8 -27.43 -48.63 -36.14
N PHE A 9 -27.74 -47.52 -36.83
CA PHE A 9 -26.89 -46.33 -36.87
C PHE A 9 -27.67 -45.15 -36.28
N ILE A 10 -27.33 -44.78 -35.05
CA ILE A 10 -27.71 -43.50 -34.44
C ILE A 10 -26.60 -42.52 -34.82
N VAL A 11 -26.93 -41.52 -35.65
CA VAL A 11 -26.04 -40.40 -35.97
C VAL A 11 -26.17 -39.38 -34.85
N SER A 12 -25.17 -39.33 -33.96
CA SER A 12 -25.02 -38.25 -32.98
C SER A 12 -24.34 -37.05 -33.65
N ALA A 13 -25.10 -35.97 -33.84
CA ALA A 13 -24.57 -34.67 -34.24
C ALA A 13 -23.82 -34.04 -33.05
N LEU A 14 -22.49 -34.00 -33.12
CA LEU A 14 -21.63 -33.24 -32.22
C LEU A 14 -21.49 -31.81 -32.75
N MET A 15 -22.18 -30.86 -32.12
CA MET A 15 -21.90 -29.42 -32.29
C MET A 15 -20.65 -29.06 -31.47
N PRO A 16 -19.69 -28.31 -32.03
CA PRO A 16 -18.54 -27.82 -31.26
C PRO A 16 -18.98 -26.65 -30.38
N LEU A 17 -18.86 -26.84 -29.06
CA LEU A 17 -18.97 -25.78 -28.06
C LEU A 17 -17.69 -24.93 -28.15
N ILE A 18 -17.74 -23.84 -28.90
CA ILE A 18 -16.74 -22.77 -28.90
C ILE A 18 -16.66 -22.12 -27.50
N ALA A 19 -15.71 -22.58 -26.70
CA ALA A 19 -15.30 -21.91 -25.48
C ALA A 19 -14.64 -20.57 -25.83
N GLN A 20 -15.35 -19.46 -25.59
CA GLN A 20 -14.73 -18.14 -25.62
C GLN A 20 -13.88 -17.97 -24.35
N ALA A 21 -12.58 -18.19 -24.47
CA ALA A 21 -11.63 -17.78 -23.46
C ALA A 21 -11.60 -16.24 -23.41
N GLN A 22 -12.24 -15.65 -22.43
CA GLN A 22 -12.07 -14.22 -22.12
C GLN A 22 -10.63 -14.03 -21.61
N GLN A 23 -9.74 -13.57 -22.49
CA GLN A 23 -8.45 -13.02 -22.08
C GLN A 23 -8.72 -11.77 -21.26
N LYS A 24 -8.72 -11.92 -19.94
CA LYS A 24 -8.58 -10.83 -18.99
C LYS A 24 -7.20 -10.22 -19.24
N THR A 25 -7.15 -9.09 -19.92
CA THR A 25 -5.97 -8.25 -19.98
C THR A 25 -5.59 -7.91 -18.53
N ALA A 26 -4.57 -8.58 -18.02
CA ALA A 26 -3.86 -8.08 -16.85
C ALA A 26 -3.29 -6.74 -17.29
N VAL A 27 -3.85 -5.65 -16.77
CA VAL A 27 -3.15 -4.37 -16.75
C VAL A 27 -1.87 -4.66 -15.99
N ASP A 28 -0.74 -4.48 -16.65
CA ASP A 28 0.60 -4.65 -16.11
C ASP A 28 0.75 -3.60 -14.98
N SER A 29 0.34 -3.94 -13.77
CA SER A 29 0.55 -3.13 -12.57
C SER A 29 2.01 -3.23 -12.16
N ALA A 30 2.89 -2.68 -12.98
CA ALA A 30 4.24 -2.38 -12.53
C ALA A 30 4.11 -1.51 -11.26
N PRO A 31 4.82 -1.83 -10.16
CA PRO A 31 4.79 -1.02 -8.95
C PRO A 31 5.14 0.43 -9.29
N LEU A 32 4.34 1.38 -8.82
CA LEU A 32 4.58 2.80 -9.07
C LEU A 32 5.85 3.21 -8.33
N VAL A 33 6.78 3.87 -9.03
CA VAL A 33 7.98 4.47 -8.44
C VAL A 33 7.90 5.98 -8.59
N ILE A 34 7.84 6.68 -7.47
CA ILE A 34 7.85 8.14 -7.40
C ILE A 34 9.29 8.57 -7.13
N SER A 35 9.83 9.45 -7.96
CA SER A 35 11.20 9.97 -7.83
C SER A 35 11.22 11.49 -7.77
N ASP A 36 12.34 12.04 -7.30
CA ASP A 36 12.58 13.49 -7.19
C ASP A 36 11.58 14.24 -6.28
N VAL A 37 10.90 13.52 -5.39
CA VAL A 37 10.02 14.12 -4.38
C VAL A 37 10.81 14.48 -3.12
N THR A 38 10.39 15.53 -2.44
CA THR A 38 11.02 15.99 -1.20
C THR A 38 9.97 16.17 -0.12
N TRP A 39 10.33 15.83 1.11
CA TRP A 39 9.50 16.10 2.28
C TRP A 39 9.17 17.60 2.39
N SER A 40 7.89 17.91 2.33
CA SER A 40 7.39 19.21 2.76
C SER A 40 7.24 19.23 4.28
N HIS A 41 7.48 20.39 4.88
CA HIS A 41 7.49 20.59 6.32
C HIS A 41 6.54 21.72 6.67
N SER A 42 5.64 21.48 7.62
CA SER A 42 4.70 22.49 8.11
C SER A 42 4.38 22.28 9.59
N LEU A 43 3.55 23.16 10.15
CA LEU A 43 3.02 23.03 11.51
C LEU A 43 1.50 23.03 11.45
N GLN A 44 0.86 22.08 12.13
CA GLN A 44 -0.59 22.05 12.32
C GLN A 44 -0.93 21.98 13.80
N ARG A 45 -1.64 23.02 14.27
CA ARG A 45 -1.96 23.19 15.70
C ARG A 45 -0.73 23.09 16.62
N GLY A 46 0.46 23.45 16.12
CA GLY A 46 1.71 23.37 16.90
C GLY A 46 2.45 22.03 16.79
N LEU A 47 1.92 21.04 16.06
CA LEU A 47 2.62 19.79 15.77
C LEU A 47 3.38 19.87 14.44
N PRO A 48 4.63 19.40 14.37
CA PRO A 48 5.34 19.16 13.11
C PRO A 48 4.54 18.22 12.20
N VAL A 49 4.40 18.63 10.93
CA VAL A 49 3.78 17.82 9.88
C VAL A 49 4.73 17.71 8.71
N HIS A 50 4.97 16.47 8.30
CA HIS A 50 5.81 16.09 7.19
C HIS A 50 4.97 15.40 6.12
N GLU A 51 5.07 15.86 4.87
CA GLU A 51 4.21 15.34 3.80
C GLU A 51 5.01 15.09 2.52
N LEU A 52 4.76 13.93 1.90
CA LEU A 52 5.14 13.60 0.54
C LEU A 52 3.87 13.53 -0.30
N GLU A 53 3.90 14.16 -1.47
CA GLU A 53 2.78 14.19 -2.39
C GLU A 53 3.25 14.03 -3.83
N ASP A 54 2.53 13.20 -4.57
CA ASP A 54 2.64 12.98 -6.01
C ASP A 54 1.22 12.75 -6.56
N PRO A 55 0.93 12.90 -7.88
CA PRO A 55 -0.40 12.69 -8.43
C PRO A 55 -1.01 11.32 -8.08
N GLY A 56 -1.88 11.30 -7.08
CA GLY A 56 -2.60 10.11 -6.64
C GLY A 56 -2.01 9.42 -5.39
N ALA A 57 -0.80 9.77 -4.96
CA ALA A 57 -0.14 9.19 -3.80
C ALA A 57 0.22 10.27 -2.77
N ARG A 58 -0.02 10.00 -1.50
CA ARG A 58 0.28 10.94 -0.40
C ARG A 58 0.63 10.22 0.88
N LEU A 59 1.68 10.68 1.55
CA LEU A 59 2.04 10.28 2.90
C LEU A 59 2.07 11.51 3.79
N GLN A 60 1.50 11.42 4.98
CA GLN A 60 1.56 12.49 5.98
C GLN A 60 1.93 11.91 7.34
N LEU A 61 3.03 12.38 7.90
CA LEU A 61 3.46 12.09 9.26
C LEU A 61 3.28 13.33 10.12
N VAL A 62 2.50 13.22 11.18
CA VAL A 62 2.37 14.22 12.24
C VAL A 62 3.15 13.71 13.44
N CYS A 63 4.06 14.53 13.96
CA CYS A 63 4.92 14.18 15.08
C CYS A 63 4.51 14.93 16.34
N ASP A 64 4.57 14.27 17.50
CA ASP A 64 4.30 14.88 18.82
C ASP A 64 5.36 14.45 19.85
N PRO A 65 6.63 14.81 19.64
CA PRO A 65 7.73 14.43 20.53
C PRO A 65 7.57 15.06 21.92
N ASP A 66 7.05 16.29 21.97
CA ASP A 66 6.91 17.09 23.18
C ASP A 66 5.62 16.81 23.96
N ARG A 67 4.73 15.96 23.42
CA ARG A 67 3.45 15.60 24.05
C ARG A 67 2.62 16.82 24.42
N VAL A 68 2.52 17.78 23.50
CA VAL A 68 1.99 19.13 23.78
C VAL A 68 0.52 19.15 24.20
N PHE A 69 -0.24 18.08 23.96
CA PHE A 69 -1.68 17.99 24.27
C PHE A 69 -2.04 17.03 25.41
N GLY A 70 -1.08 16.36 26.04
CA GLY A 70 -1.36 15.43 27.13
C GLY A 70 -0.31 14.33 27.29
N PRO A 71 -0.48 13.40 28.24
CA PRO A 71 0.50 12.35 28.48
C PRO A 71 0.60 11.34 27.32
N GLU A 72 -0.44 11.21 26.50
CA GLU A 72 -0.47 10.33 25.33
C GLU A 72 0.09 11.03 24.08
N PRO A 73 0.79 10.31 23.20
CA PRO A 73 1.33 10.91 21.98
C PRO A 73 0.23 11.20 20.96
N ASN A 74 0.25 12.39 20.38
CA ASN A 74 -0.74 12.86 19.38
C ASN A 74 -0.24 12.74 17.94
N GLY A 75 0.86 12.02 17.71
CA GLY A 75 1.35 11.74 16.38
C GLY A 75 0.38 10.88 15.55
N SER A 76 0.47 10.98 14.23
CA SER A 76 -0.32 10.13 13.34
C SER A 76 0.36 9.95 11.99
N PHE A 77 0.10 8.82 11.35
CA PHE A 77 0.58 8.52 10.01
C PHE A 77 -0.61 8.26 9.10
N ALA A 78 -0.69 8.98 7.99
CA ALA A 78 -1.76 8.85 7.01
C ALA A 78 -1.20 8.54 5.62
N VAL A 79 -1.91 7.67 4.91
CA VAL A 79 -1.52 7.12 3.62
C VAL A 79 -2.69 7.15 2.67
N SER A 80 -2.44 7.65 1.47
CA SER A 80 -3.35 7.55 0.33
C SER A 80 -2.57 7.03 -0.87
N LEU A 81 -3.03 5.93 -1.48
CA LEU A 81 -2.38 5.32 -2.63
C LEU A 81 -3.28 5.48 -3.88
N PRO A 82 -2.70 5.47 -5.11
CA PRO A 82 -3.45 5.67 -6.35
C PRO A 82 -4.63 4.70 -6.55
N GLN A 83 -4.43 3.42 -6.27
CA GLN A 83 -5.43 2.35 -6.41
C GLN A 83 -6.20 2.09 -5.10
N GLU A 84 -5.69 2.57 -3.97
CA GLU A 84 -6.33 2.41 -2.67
C GLU A 84 -6.20 3.70 -1.83
N ARG A 85 -7.19 4.59 -1.97
CA ARG A 85 -7.12 5.95 -1.38
C ARG A 85 -7.11 5.97 0.15
N ALA A 86 -7.65 4.95 0.80
CA ALA A 86 -7.72 4.82 2.25
C ALA A 86 -7.49 3.35 2.64
N PRO A 87 -6.24 2.85 2.57
CA PRO A 87 -5.95 1.45 2.80
C PRO A 87 -6.22 1.08 4.25
N ALA A 88 -6.81 -0.09 4.49
CA ALA A 88 -7.09 -0.59 5.85
C ALA A 88 -5.86 -1.26 6.50
N ARG A 89 -4.90 -1.68 5.68
CA ARG A 89 -3.62 -2.27 6.11
C ARG A 89 -2.53 -1.81 5.17
N ILE A 90 -1.38 -1.47 5.75
CA ILE A 90 -0.15 -1.23 4.98
C ILE A 90 1.06 -1.88 5.63
N VAL A 91 2.11 -2.04 4.83
CA VAL A 91 3.48 -2.25 5.27
C VAL A 91 4.35 -1.15 4.67
N VAL A 92 5.12 -0.47 5.51
CA VAL A 92 6.22 0.40 5.08
C VAL A 92 7.48 -0.44 5.13
N LEU A 93 8.18 -0.56 4.00
CA LEU A 93 9.34 -1.42 3.80
C LEU A 93 10.55 -0.58 3.39
N ALA A 94 11.62 -0.61 4.19
CA ALA A 94 12.91 -0.04 3.82
C ALA A 94 13.64 -0.93 2.81
N GLN A 95 14.55 -0.33 2.05
CA GLN A 95 15.45 -1.06 1.15
C GLN A 95 16.32 -2.10 1.89
N THR A 96 16.66 -1.83 3.15
CA THR A 96 17.43 -2.69 4.04
C THR A 96 16.63 -3.87 4.60
N GLY A 97 15.30 -3.90 4.41
CA GLY A 97 14.41 -5.00 4.76
C GLY A 97 13.62 -4.81 6.06
N GLU A 98 13.90 -3.76 6.84
CA GLU A 98 13.08 -3.35 7.98
C GLU A 98 11.67 -2.99 7.54
N GLN A 99 10.69 -3.33 8.40
CA GLN A 99 9.28 -3.22 8.07
C GLN A 99 8.49 -2.70 9.26
N ALA A 100 7.56 -1.79 8.99
CA ALA A 100 6.54 -1.36 9.93
C ALA A 100 5.15 -1.64 9.34
N ALA A 101 4.37 -2.48 10.00
CA ALA A 101 3.05 -2.90 9.55
C ALA A 101 1.96 -2.23 10.39
N PHE A 102 0.92 -1.70 9.73
CA PHE A 102 -0.13 -0.93 10.37
C PHE A 102 -1.51 -1.40 9.96
N GLN A 103 -2.45 -1.34 10.90
CA GLN A 103 -3.88 -1.31 10.64
C GLN A 103 -4.32 0.16 10.71
N LEU A 104 -5.10 0.60 9.73
CA LEU A 104 -5.51 1.99 9.59
C LEU A 104 -7.02 2.12 9.61
N GLU A 105 -7.48 3.23 10.19
CA GLU A 105 -8.86 3.69 10.15
C GLU A 105 -8.90 4.85 9.13
N ASP A 106 -9.67 4.70 8.05
CA ASP A 106 -9.76 5.68 6.96
C ASP A 106 -8.40 6.14 6.40
N GLY A 107 -7.47 5.19 6.21
CA GLY A 107 -6.12 5.47 5.71
C GLY A 107 -5.21 6.20 6.70
N ARG A 108 -5.57 6.24 7.99
CA ARG A 108 -4.77 6.85 9.06
C ARG A 108 -4.59 5.92 10.25
N VAL A 109 -3.44 6.02 10.90
CA VAL A 109 -3.19 5.41 12.20
C VAL A 109 -2.69 6.47 13.19
N ALA A 110 -3.23 6.46 14.40
CA ALA A 110 -2.78 7.33 15.50
C ALA A 110 -1.65 6.62 16.26
N GLN A 111 -0.57 7.36 16.59
CA GLN A 111 0.59 6.83 17.31
C GLN A 111 0.18 6.14 18.62
N ALA A 112 -0.75 6.72 19.37
CA ALA A 112 -1.25 6.16 20.63
C ALA A 112 -1.93 4.78 20.49
N LYS A 113 -2.33 4.38 19.28
CA LYS A 113 -2.96 3.09 18.99
C LYS A 113 -1.97 2.06 18.41
N VAL A 114 -0.70 2.43 18.21
CA VAL A 114 0.33 1.57 17.64
C VAL A 114 1.27 1.08 18.74
N ASP A 115 1.77 -0.14 18.59
CA ASP A 115 2.91 -0.60 19.36
C ASP A 115 4.10 0.39 19.23
N PRO A 116 4.71 0.85 20.35
CA PRO A 116 5.79 1.83 20.32
C PRO A 116 6.98 1.42 19.45
N ASP A 117 7.33 0.13 19.41
CA ASP A 117 8.48 -0.36 18.64
C ASP A 117 8.17 -0.34 17.13
N VAL A 118 6.92 -0.61 16.74
CA VAL A 118 6.46 -0.50 15.35
C VAL A 118 6.46 0.97 14.90
N TRP A 119 6.02 1.88 15.76
CA TRP A 119 6.08 3.32 15.47
C TRP A 119 7.53 3.82 15.33
N ALA A 120 8.39 3.44 16.27
CA ALA A 120 9.82 3.76 16.22
C ALA A 120 10.48 3.21 14.95
N THR A 121 10.09 2.00 14.52
CA THR A 121 10.56 1.42 13.26
C THR A 121 10.15 2.25 12.06
N LEU A 122 8.90 2.74 11.99
CA LEU A 122 8.46 3.64 10.92
C LEU A 122 9.30 4.92 10.89
N VAL A 123 9.46 5.60 12.03
CA VAL A 123 10.25 6.83 12.11
C VAL A 123 11.70 6.57 11.70
N ALA A 124 12.28 5.45 12.12
CA ALA A 124 13.62 5.04 11.72
C ALA A 124 13.74 4.79 10.21
N ILE A 125 12.79 4.10 9.59
CA ILE A 125 12.76 3.89 8.13
C ILE A 125 12.76 5.24 7.40
N LEU A 126 11.84 6.13 7.75
CA LEU A 126 11.69 7.43 7.09
C LEU A 126 12.89 8.37 7.33
N GLY A 127 13.51 8.29 8.51
CA GLY A 127 14.65 9.11 8.92
C GLY A 127 16.02 8.61 8.45
N SER A 128 16.11 7.37 7.96
CA SER A 128 17.39 6.77 7.53
C SER A 128 17.43 6.38 6.06
N SER A 129 16.27 6.25 5.40
CA SER A 129 16.17 5.75 4.03
C SER A 129 15.73 6.84 3.06
N THR A 130 16.44 6.96 1.93
CA THR A 130 15.99 7.76 0.79
C THR A 130 15.11 6.97 -0.18
N GLU A 131 14.96 5.67 0.05
CA GLU A 131 14.14 4.75 -0.73
C GLU A 131 13.37 3.83 0.21
N PHE A 132 12.04 3.82 0.07
CA PHE A 132 11.16 2.93 0.82
C PHE A 132 9.86 2.68 0.05
N ALA A 133 9.21 1.54 0.29
CA ALA A 133 7.93 1.19 -0.30
C ALA A 133 6.80 1.27 0.71
N VAL A 134 5.62 1.66 0.26
CA VAL A 134 4.36 1.54 1.00
C VAL A 134 3.45 0.59 0.23
N VAL A 135 3.12 -0.53 0.86
CA VAL A 135 2.42 -1.65 0.23
C VAL A 135 1.11 -1.89 0.96
N SER A 136 0.02 -1.98 0.23
CA SER A 136 -1.31 -2.37 0.73
C SER A 136 -1.77 -3.68 0.07
N ALA A 137 -3.02 -4.07 0.29
CA ALA A 137 -3.59 -5.26 -0.35
C ALA A 137 -3.79 -5.08 -1.87
N HIS A 138 -3.96 -3.84 -2.32
CA HIS A 138 -4.36 -3.53 -3.69
C HIS A 138 -3.40 -2.57 -4.42
N ASP A 139 -2.38 -2.05 -3.74
CA ASP A 139 -1.44 -1.10 -4.31
C ASP A 139 -0.04 -1.23 -3.70
N ALA A 140 0.95 -0.73 -4.43
CA ALA A 140 2.33 -0.62 -3.96
C ALA A 140 3.00 0.59 -4.62
N VAL A 141 3.50 1.49 -3.77
CA VAL A 141 4.19 2.71 -4.20
C VAL A 141 5.57 2.76 -3.57
N THR A 142 6.61 2.87 -4.40
CA THR A 142 7.99 3.10 -3.98
C THR A 142 8.29 4.59 -4.04
N TRP A 143 8.86 5.12 -2.97
CA TRP A 143 9.22 6.52 -2.82
C TRP A 143 10.74 6.67 -2.84
N ASN A 144 11.27 7.32 -3.87
CA ASN A 144 12.66 7.78 -3.95
C ASN A 144 12.69 9.27 -3.58
N VAL A 145 13.02 9.55 -2.32
CA VAL A 145 13.02 10.91 -1.77
C VAL A 145 14.42 11.53 -1.91
N GLY A 146 14.48 12.82 -2.24
CA GLY A 146 15.77 13.51 -2.42
C GLY A 146 16.59 13.63 -1.12
N LYS A 147 15.93 13.57 0.04
CA LYS A 147 16.54 13.59 1.37
C LYS A 147 15.69 12.77 2.33
N VAL A 148 16.34 12.15 3.32
CA VAL A 148 15.66 11.50 4.45
C VAL A 148 14.80 12.51 5.21
N LEU A 149 13.82 12.01 5.94
CA LEU A 149 13.03 12.82 6.86
C LEU A 149 13.95 13.38 7.96
N THR A 150 13.86 14.68 8.22
CA THR A 150 14.60 15.34 9.31
C THR A 150 13.64 16.13 10.19
N GLY A 151 13.75 16.00 11.50
CA GLY A 151 12.89 16.68 12.47
C GLY A 151 12.51 15.75 13.61
N PRO A 152 11.97 16.29 14.71
CA PRO A 152 11.73 15.50 15.91
C PRO A 152 10.45 14.68 15.74
N CYS A 153 10.61 13.39 15.45
CA CYS A 153 9.53 12.40 15.44
C CYS A 153 9.78 11.26 16.44
N ASP A 154 10.83 11.44 17.25
CA ASP A 154 11.43 10.52 18.20
C ASP A 154 11.01 10.89 19.63
#